data_AF-A0A1F4YF78-F1
#
_entry.id   AF-A0A1F4YF78-F1
#
_cell.length_a   1.000
_cell.length_b   1.000
_cell.length_c   1.000
_cell.angle_alpha   90.00
_cell.angle_beta   90.00
_cell.angle_gamma   90.00
#
_symmetry.space_group_name_H-M   'P 1'
#
loop_
_entity.id
_entity.type
_entity.pdbx_description
1 polymer ?
#
loop_
_entity_poly.entity_id
_entity_poly.type
_entity_poly.pdbx_seq_one_letter_code
_entity_poly.pdbx_strand_id
1 'polypeptide(L)'
;MADATTYPSILSSILASKYTYGYFKGRIQAIVNPYAVTGNINQAALNSALSAAPATARTADGAVYLVWNRTGAESISDATGLAINASKVVILAEGGGDVSIAGNITVNISGGGVFMLLTDRDIRVNSTVGEAAAVDLTTLAAGHLQGIFYTQGTFYTGTAGVGTDRQLRIDGTVVGMNSANGVVLQRSAPSPTNSTHYFEFVPEFVVNMPSAVRRKQVFQELANP
;
A
#
# COMPACT_ATOMS: atom_id res chain seq x y z
N MET A 1 -1.63 -35.05 -16.71
CA MET A 1 -1.37 -33.70 -17.24
C MET A 1 -1.79 -32.72 -16.16
N ALA A 2 -0.84 -32.02 -15.54
CA ALA A 2 -1.16 -31.03 -14.51
C ALA A 2 -1.78 -29.80 -15.18
N ASP A 3 -3.01 -29.49 -14.80
CA ASP A 3 -3.82 -28.39 -15.33
C ASP A 3 -3.16 -27.03 -15.00
N ALA A 4 -3.20 -26.10 -15.96
CA ALA A 4 -2.71 -24.72 -15.87
C ALA A 4 -3.33 -23.90 -14.73
N THR A 5 -4.39 -24.38 -14.10
CA THR A 5 -4.99 -23.80 -12.88
C THR A 5 -4.27 -24.20 -11.57
N THR A 6 -3.48 -25.27 -11.60
CA THR A 6 -2.83 -25.86 -10.41
C THR A 6 -1.50 -25.16 -10.08
N TYR A 7 -0.78 -24.69 -11.10
CA TYR A 7 0.51 -24.02 -10.89
C TYR A 7 0.42 -22.60 -10.30
N PRO A 8 -0.53 -21.74 -10.71
CA PRO A 8 -0.70 -20.41 -10.11
C PRO A 8 -1.11 -20.48 -8.64
N SER A 9 -1.98 -21.43 -8.28
CA SER A 9 -2.44 -21.62 -6.90
C SER A 9 -1.32 -22.10 -5.98
N ILE A 10 -0.51 -23.07 -6.40
CA ILE A 10 0.67 -23.54 -5.64
C ILE A 10 1.74 -22.43 -5.50
N LEU A 11 2.02 -21.68 -6.57
CA LEU A 11 2.99 -20.57 -6.50
C LEU A 11 2.47 -19.45 -5.59
N SER A 12 1.19 -19.10 -5.67
CA SER A 12 0.57 -18.11 -4.78
C SER A 12 0.63 -18.55 -3.32
N SER A 13 0.37 -19.83 -3.01
CA SER A 13 0.43 -20.35 -1.64
C SER A 13 1.85 -20.40 -1.08
N ILE A 14 2.84 -20.76 -1.91
CA ILE A 14 4.26 -20.75 -1.51
C ILE A 14 4.72 -19.31 -1.26
N LEU A 15 4.40 -18.37 -2.15
CA LEU A 15 4.74 -16.97 -1.96
C LEU A 15 4.04 -16.37 -0.73
N ALA A 16 2.76 -16.70 -0.51
CA ALA A 16 1.99 -16.28 0.68
C ALA A 16 2.58 -16.83 1.98
N SER A 17 3.12 -18.06 1.98
CA SER A 17 3.82 -18.62 3.13
C SER A 17 5.20 -18.02 3.39
N LYS A 18 5.87 -17.49 2.35
CA LYS A 18 7.25 -17.00 2.42
C LYS A 18 7.34 -15.50 2.71
N TYR A 19 6.49 -14.71 2.05
CA TYR A 19 6.45 -13.26 2.15
C TYR A 19 5.24 -12.85 2.96
N THR A 20 5.16 -13.30 4.22
CA THR A 20 4.09 -12.94 5.16
C THR A 20 4.28 -11.54 5.72
N TYR A 21 3.24 -10.97 6.34
CA TYR A 21 3.38 -9.75 7.14
C TYR A 21 4.49 -9.89 8.20
N GLY A 22 4.51 -11.02 8.90
CA GLY A 22 5.54 -11.34 9.90
C GLY A 22 6.96 -11.35 9.35
N TYR A 23 7.17 -11.82 8.11
CA TYR A 23 8.46 -11.75 7.43
C TYR A 23 8.91 -10.29 7.21
N PHE A 24 8.03 -9.41 6.71
CA PHE A 24 8.37 -8.00 6.51
C PHE A 24 8.61 -7.29 7.84
N LYS A 25 7.75 -7.51 8.84
CA LYS A 25 7.90 -6.97 10.18
C LYS A 25 9.26 -7.36 10.79
N GLY A 26 9.59 -8.65 10.79
CA GLY A 26 10.86 -9.14 11.33
C GLY A 26 12.08 -8.55 10.63
N ARG A 27 12.04 -8.41 9.30
CA ARG A 27 13.13 -7.78 8.54
C ARG A 27 13.30 -6.29 8.84
N ILE A 28 12.19 -5.56 8.98
CA ILE A 28 12.22 -4.14 9.35
C ILE A 28 12.77 -3.99 10.77
N GLN A 29 12.27 -4.77 11.72
CA GLN A 29 12.69 -4.73 13.12
C GLN A 29 14.15 -5.15 13.35
N ALA A 30 14.73 -5.91 12.43
CA ALA A 30 16.15 -6.24 12.46
C ALA A 30 17.06 -5.06 12.08
N ILE A 31 16.52 -3.99 11.48
CA ILE A 31 17.29 -2.84 10.97
C ILE A 31 16.95 -1.55 11.72
N VAL A 32 15.68 -1.36 12.05
CA VAL A 32 15.16 -0.17 12.75
C VAL A 32 14.22 -0.60 13.88
N ASN A 33 14.01 0.29 14.86
CA ASN A 33 12.93 0.16 15.83
C ASN A 33 11.78 1.08 15.42
N PRO A 34 10.72 0.57 14.78
CA PRO A 34 9.65 1.42 14.26
C PRO A 34 8.95 2.21 15.37
N TYR A 35 8.53 3.44 15.05
CA TYR A 35 7.85 4.30 16.00
C TYR A 35 6.36 3.93 16.11
N ALA A 36 5.89 3.67 17.32
CA ALA A 36 4.50 3.31 17.56
C ALA A 36 3.57 4.54 17.44
N VAL A 37 2.48 4.38 16.69
CA VAL A 37 1.40 5.37 16.55
C VAL A 37 0.05 4.70 16.78
N THR A 38 -0.94 5.47 17.23
CA THR A 38 -2.30 4.99 17.55
C THR A 38 -3.35 5.95 17.01
N GLY A 39 -4.60 5.50 16.88
CA GLY A 39 -5.70 6.34 16.37
C GLY A 39 -5.70 6.46 14.84
N ASN A 40 -6.50 7.38 14.29
CA ASN A 40 -6.57 7.59 12.84
C ASN A 40 -5.29 8.23 12.28
N ILE A 41 -4.91 7.84 11.07
CA ILE A 41 -3.82 8.49 10.32
C ILE A 41 -4.43 9.54 9.39
N ASN A 42 -4.43 10.79 9.84
CA ASN A 42 -4.68 11.98 9.03
C ASN A 42 -3.38 12.78 8.83
N GLN A 43 -3.40 13.90 8.09
CA GLN A 43 -2.17 14.65 7.80
C GLN A 43 -1.49 15.17 9.07
N ALA A 44 -2.26 15.66 10.04
CA ALA A 44 -1.74 16.17 11.30
C ALA A 44 -1.10 15.07 12.16
N ALA A 45 -1.76 13.91 12.26
CA ALA A 45 -1.26 12.75 12.98
C ALA A 45 0.01 12.19 12.31
N LEU A 46 0.03 12.11 10.98
CA LEU A 46 1.21 11.69 10.24
C LEU A 46 2.36 12.66 10.47
N ASN A 47 2.16 13.97 10.29
CA ASN A 47 3.22 14.97 10.51
C ASN A 47 3.76 14.90 11.94
N SER A 48 2.87 14.77 12.93
CA SER A 48 3.25 14.63 14.34
C SER A 48 4.10 13.37 14.57
N ALA A 49 3.69 12.23 14.02
CA ALA A 49 4.45 10.99 14.09
C ALA A 49 5.81 11.10 13.39
N LEU A 50 5.85 11.70 12.20
CA LEU A 50 7.09 11.91 11.45
C LEU A 50 8.04 12.87 12.15
N SER A 51 7.55 13.86 12.91
CA SER A 51 8.40 14.74 13.71
C SER A 51 8.87 14.07 15.02
N ALA A 52 8.02 13.29 15.67
CA ALA A 52 8.31 12.62 16.94
C ALA A 52 9.13 11.34 16.78
N ALA A 53 9.15 10.73 15.60
CA ALA A 53 9.85 9.48 15.35
C ALA A 53 11.36 9.60 15.65
N PRO A 54 11.88 8.79 16.60
CA PRO A 54 13.28 8.85 17.01
C PRO A 54 14.20 8.39 15.87
N ALA A 55 15.49 8.69 15.99
CA ALA A 55 16.48 8.27 14.99
C ALA A 55 16.50 6.74 14.77
N THR A 56 16.17 5.96 15.80
CA THR A 56 16.08 4.49 15.72
C THR A 56 14.94 4.00 14.83
N ALA A 57 13.92 4.83 14.56
CA ALA A 57 12.82 4.52 13.64
C ALA A 57 13.13 4.93 12.19
N ARG A 58 14.35 5.39 11.92
CA ARG A 58 14.78 5.90 10.61
C ARG A 58 15.93 5.07 10.04
N THR A 59 15.92 4.89 8.73
CA THR A 59 17.08 4.38 8.00
C THR A 59 17.99 5.51 7.51
N ALA A 60 19.23 5.16 7.14
CA ALA A 60 20.20 6.09 6.58
C ALA A 60 19.72 6.76 5.27
N ASP A 61 18.81 6.13 4.53
CA ASP A 61 18.18 6.71 3.32
C ASP A 61 16.93 7.55 3.62
N GLY A 62 16.73 7.94 4.89
CA GLY A 62 15.70 8.89 5.31
C GLY A 62 14.29 8.29 5.43
N ALA A 63 14.14 6.97 5.32
CA ALA A 63 12.83 6.34 5.50
C ALA A 63 12.43 6.30 6.97
N VAL A 64 11.17 6.60 7.26
CA VAL A 64 10.57 6.54 8.59
C VAL A 64 9.63 5.34 8.66
N TYR A 65 9.83 4.51 9.68
CA TYR A 65 9.03 3.32 9.91
C TYR A 65 8.11 3.54 11.09
N LEU A 66 6.82 3.38 10.85
CA LEU A 66 5.77 3.50 11.85
C LEU A 66 5.15 2.13 12.08
N VAL A 67 4.93 1.76 13.35
CA VAL A 67 4.01 0.69 13.71
C VAL A 67 2.71 1.34 14.13
N TRP A 68 1.66 1.14 13.34
CA TRP A 68 0.35 1.65 13.63
C TRP A 68 -0.44 0.61 14.43
N ASN A 69 -0.47 0.81 15.75
CA ASN A 69 -1.17 -0.03 16.71
C ASN A 69 -2.65 0.36 16.74
N ARG A 70 -3.46 -0.42 16.02
CA ARG A 70 -4.90 -0.22 15.88
C ARG A 70 -5.64 -1.02 16.95
N THR A 71 -6.73 -0.45 17.44
CA THR A 71 -7.56 -1.02 18.51
C THR A 71 -9.01 -1.23 18.08
N GLY A 72 -9.41 -0.73 16.90
CA GLY A 72 -10.76 -0.83 16.39
C GLY A 72 -10.87 -0.44 14.92
N ALA A 73 -11.77 0.48 14.62
CA ALA A 73 -12.11 0.93 13.27
C ALA A 73 -11.31 2.17 12.84
N GLU A 74 -10.00 2.21 13.14
CA GLU A 74 -9.17 3.32 12.72
C GLU A 74 -8.90 3.30 11.20
N SER A 75 -8.79 4.50 10.61
CA SER A 75 -8.63 4.68 9.16
C SER A 75 -7.46 5.59 8.81
N ILE A 76 -6.99 5.45 7.56
CA ILE A 76 -6.17 6.45 6.87
C ILE A 76 -7.12 7.38 6.14
N SER A 77 -7.20 8.62 6.57
CA SER A 77 -8.15 9.59 6.04
C SER A 77 -7.76 11.01 6.39
N ASP A 78 -7.84 11.91 5.41
CA ASP A 78 -7.75 13.35 5.63
C ASP A 78 -8.78 14.03 4.71
N ALA A 79 -9.36 15.15 5.16
CA ALA A 79 -10.35 15.89 4.39
C ALA A 79 -9.81 16.35 3.02
N THR A 80 -8.51 16.62 2.95
CA THR A 80 -7.83 17.08 1.73
C THR A 80 -7.02 15.99 1.03
N GLY A 81 -7.04 14.77 1.56
CA GLY A 81 -6.11 13.71 1.19
C GLY A 81 -4.80 13.79 1.98
N LEU A 82 -4.11 12.66 2.07
CA LEU A 82 -2.84 12.52 2.77
C LEU A 82 -1.68 12.75 1.80
N ALA A 83 -0.85 13.76 2.04
CA ALA A 83 0.30 14.09 1.21
C ALA A 83 1.61 13.64 1.87
N ILE A 84 2.41 12.87 1.13
CA ILE A 84 3.73 12.38 1.53
C ILE A 84 4.81 13.20 0.82
N ASN A 85 5.29 14.26 1.48
CA ASN A 85 6.19 15.24 0.90
C ASN A 85 7.66 14.96 1.22
N ALA A 86 8.34 14.22 0.33
CA ALA A 86 9.79 13.88 0.34
C ALA A 86 10.28 12.90 1.43
N SER A 87 9.40 12.43 2.32
CA SER A 87 9.73 11.32 3.23
C SER A 87 9.38 9.97 2.59
N LYS A 88 10.20 8.95 2.83
CA LYS A 88 9.77 7.57 2.61
C LYS A 88 9.07 7.10 3.87
N VAL A 89 7.80 6.76 3.79
CA VAL A 89 6.98 6.36 4.94
C VAL A 89 6.57 4.92 4.77
N VAL A 90 6.89 4.10 5.77
CA VAL A 90 6.47 2.71 5.86
C VAL A 90 5.58 2.54 7.08
N ILE A 91 4.35 2.10 6.87
CA ILE A 91 3.39 1.81 7.94
C ILE A 91 3.21 0.31 8.05
N LEU A 92 3.58 -0.23 9.20
CA LEU A 92 3.25 -1.57 9.68
C LEU A 92 1.95 -1.48 10.48
N ALA A 93 0.82 -1.83 9.87
CA ALA A 93 -0.48 -1.74 10.54
C ALA A 93 -0.77 -3.03 11.31
N GLU A 94 -0.84 -2.91 12.63
CA GLU A 94 -0.94 -4.01 13.59
C GLU A 94 -2.17 -3.89 14.46
N GLY A 95 -2.63 -5.02 14.99
CA GLY A 95 -3.82 -5.07 15.83
C GLY A 95 -5.09 -4.65 15.08
N GLY A 96 -6.18 -4.50 15.83
CA GLY A 96 -7.47 -4.03 15.32
C GLY A 96 -8.10 -4.93 14.25
N GLY A 97 -9.10 -4.37 13.55
CA GLY A 97 -9.77 -5.00 12.42
C GLY A 97 -9.09 -4.71 11.08
N ASP A 98 -9.86 -4.72 10.00
CA ASP A 98 -9.36 -4.39 8.65
C ASP A 98 -8.85 -2.96 8.56
N VAL A 99 -7.89 -2.69 7.68
CA VAL A 99 -7.36 -1.34 7.45
C VAL A 99 -8.31 -0.60 6.52
N SER A 100 -8.91 0.48 6.99
CA SER A 100 -9.76 1.34 6.16
C SER A 100 -8.98 2.50 5.55
N ILE A 101 -9.03 2.66 4.24
CA ILE A 101 -8.52 3.84 3.52
C ILE A 101 -9.72 4.65 3.07
N ALA A 102 -9.94 5.80 3.70
CA ALA A 102 -11.10 6.67 3.45
C ALA A 102 -10.74 8.05 2.88
N GLY A 103 -9.47 8.28 2.55
CA GLY A 103 -9.01 9.47 1.83
C GLY A 103 -8.00 9.12 0.73
N ASN A 104 -7.78 10.06 -0.18
CA ASN A 104 -6.72 9.95 -1.19
C ASN A 104 -5.35 10.00 -0.53
N ILE A 105 -4.34 9.41 -1.17
CA ILE A 105 -2.95 9.40 -0.70
C ILE A 105 -2.08 9.80 -1.88
N THR A 106 -1.36 10.89 -1.77
CA THR A 106 -0.43 11.39 -2.80
C THR A 106 0.99 11.39 -2.28
N VAL A 107 1.94 11.10 -3.15
CA VAL A 107 3.36 10.97 -2.82
C VAL A 107 4.16 11.85 -3.77
N ASN A 108 5.01 12.70 -3.21
CA ASN A 108 5.98 13.45 -4.00
C ASN A 108 7.13 12.50 -4.43
N ILE A 109 6.93 11.83 -5.57
CA ILE A 109 7.88 10.86 -6.13
C ILE A 109 9.18 11.54 -6.60
N SER A 110 9.11 12.75 -7.16
CA SER A 110 10.29 13.47 -7.66
C SER A 110 11.27 13.83 -6.53
N GLY A 111 10.78 13.99 -5.30
CA GLY A 111 11.57 14.11 -4.08
C GLY A 111 12.08 12.77 -3.50
N GLY A 112 11.91 11.65 -4.20
CA GLY A 112 12.28 10.31 -3.71
C GLY A 112 11.29 9.71 -2.71
N GLY A 113 10.09 10.29 -2.59
CA GLY A 113 9.05 9.85 -1.68
C GLY A 113 8.52 8.45 -2.01
N VAL A 114 8.18 7.70 -0.97
CA VAL A 114 7.52 6.40 -1.06
C VAL A 114 6.50 6.31 0.06
N PHE A 115 5.31 5.81 -0.25
CA PHE A 115 4.36 5.36 0.76
C PHE A 115 4.21 3.86 0.66
N MET A 116 4.30 3.16 1.79
CA MET A 116 4.04 1.74 1.84
C MET A 116 3.21 1.38 3.06
N LEU A 117 2.14 0.63 2.83
CA LEU A 117 1.24 0.11 3.86
C LEU A 117 1.32 -1.42 3.84
N LEU A 118 1.70 -1.99 4.98
CA LEU A 118 1.85 -3.42 5.19
C LEU A 118 0.91 -3.85 6.33
N THR A 119 0.10 -4.88 6.12
CA THR A 119 -0.78 -5.42 7.17
C THR A 119 -1.01 -6.92 7.01
N ASP A 120 -1.33 -7.60 8.12
CA ASP A 120 -1.81 -8.99 8.13
C ASP A 120 -3.34 -9.08 7.90
N ARG A 121 -4.07 -7.97 8.02
CA ARG A 121 -5.53 -7.87 7.85
C ARG A 121 -5.91 -7.38 6.47
N ASP A 122 -7.20 -7.44 6.14
CA ASP A 122 -7.68 -6.92 4.86
C ASP A 122 -7.47 -5.41 4.75
N ILE A 123 -7.27 -4.91 3.53
CA ILE A 123 -7.32 -3.48 3.23
C ILE A 123 -8.65 -3.19 2.54
N ARG A 124 -9.41 -2.23 3.06
CA ARG A 124 -10.70 -1.77 2.51
C ARG A 124 -10.59 -0.31 2.09
N VAL A 125 -10.62 -0.07 0.79
CA VAL A 125 -10.72 1.28 0.25
C VAL A 125 -12.18 1.71 0.25
N ASN A 126 -12.50 2.86 0.83
CA ASN A 126 -13.86 3.41 0.82
C ASN A 126 -14.24 3.81 -0.62
N SER A 127 -15.51 3.63 -1.01
CA SER A 127 -16.03 4.02 -2.33
C SER A 127 -15.91 5.53 -2.62
N THR A 128 -15.72 6.36 -1.59
CA THR A 128 -15.46 7.80 -1.70
C THR A 128 -14.02 8.16 -2.03
N VAL A 129 -13.08 7.21 -2.03
CA VAL A 129 -11.68 7.45 -2.44
C VAL A 129 -11.61 7.41 -3.96
N GLY A 130 -10.78 8.25 -4.57
CA GLY A 130 -10.63 8.34 -6.03
C GLY A 130 -11.33 9.56 -6.64
N GLU A 131 -11.52 9.52 -7.95
CA GLU A 131 -12.01 10.65 -8.74
C GLU A 131 -13.53 10.81 -8.62
N ALA A 132 -13.96 12.02 -8.25
CA ALA A 132 -15.37 12.32 -8.01
C ALA A 132 -16.22 12.30 -9.31
N ALA A 133 -15.59 12.62 -10.44
CA ALA A 133 -16.15 12.41 -11.77
C ALA A 133 -15.31 11.35 -12.48
N ALA A 134 -15.91 10.57 -13.38
CA ALA A 134 -15.16 9.62 -14.17
C ALA A 134 -14.23 10.39 -15.13
N VAL A 135 -12.93 10.21 -15.00
CA VAL A 135 -11.90 10.92 -15.76
C VAL A 135 -11.32 9.98 -16.82
N ASP A 136 -11.06 10.52 -18.02
CA ASP A 136 -10.31 9.79 -19.04
C ASP A 136 -8.83 9.72 -18.63
N LEU A 137 -8.18 8.59 -18.90
CA LEU A 137 -6.81 8.29 -18.51
C LEU A 137 -5.79 9.28 -19.10
N THR A 138 -6.18 10.04 -20.11
CA THR A 138 -5.39 11.11 -20.74
C THR A 138 -5.30 12.37 -19.87
N THR A 139 -6.17 12.51 -18.87
CA THR A 139 -6.19 13.64 -17.93
C THR A 139 -5.85 13.16 -16.52
N LEU A 140 -4.69 13.60 -16.00
CA LEU A 140 -4.28 13.35 -14.62
C LEU A 140 -5.15 14.19 -13.68
N ALA A 141 -6.14 13.58 -13.04
CA ALA A 141 -6.89 14.22 -11.98
C ALA A 141 -6.27 13.96 -10.59
N ALA A 142 -6.61 14.81 -9.64
CA ALA A 142 -5.93 14.92 -8.35
C ALA A 142 -6.34 13.84 -7.32
N GLY A 143 -7.32 12.99 -7.64
CA GLY A 143 -7.92 12.03 -6.73
C GLY A 143 -7.48 10.59 -6.98
N HIS A 144 -6.33 10.20 -6.44
CA HIS A 144 -5.83 8.83 -6.56
C HIS A 144 -5.06 8.35 -5.33
N LEU A 145 -4.79 7.05 -5.28
CA LEU A 145 -3.95 6.42 -4.27
C LEU A 145 -2.56 6.17 -4.84
N GLN A 146 -1.53 6.68 -4.17
CA GLN A 146 -0.15 6.50 -4.55
C GLN A 146 0.61 5.68 -3.52
N GLY A 147 1.31 4.65 -3.98
CA GLY A 147 2.23 3.88 -3.15
C GLY A 147 2.11 2.36 -3.31
N ILE A 148 2.65 1.66 -2.32
CA ILE A 148 2.71 0.19 -2.28
C ILE A 148 1.81 -0.30 -1.15
N PHE A 149 0.77 -1.05 -1.51
CA PHE A 149 -0.21 -1.60 -0.57
C PHE A 149 -0.06 -3.11 -0.55
N TYR A 150 0.32 -3.64 0.61
CA TYR A 150 0.46 -5.07 0.82
C TYR A 150 -0.45 -5.50 1.98
N THR A 151 -1.22 -6.56 1.74
CA THR A 151 -2.01 -7.24 2.75
C THR A 151 -1.81 -8.75 2.65
N GLN A 152 -1.64 -9.40 3.81
CA GLN A 152 -1.69 -10.86 3.86
C GLN A 152 -3.11 -11.40 3.63
N GLY A 153 -4.12 -10.56 3.89
CA GLY A 153 -5.51 -10.78 3.56
C GLY A 153 -5.84 -10.37 2.13
N THR A 154 -7.01 -9.77 1.97
CA THR A 154 -7.58 -9.33 0.69
C THR A 154 -7.58 -7.81 0.58
N PHE A 155 -7.27 -7.32 -0.63
CA PHE A 155 -7.42 -5.90 -0.95
C PHE A 155 -8.79 -5.66 -1.60
N TYR A 156 -9.66 -4.95 -0.92
CA TYR A 156 -11.00 -4.58 -1.38
C TYR A 156 -11.00 -3.14 -1.88
N THR A 157 -11.41 -2.95 -3.13
CA THR A 157 -11.58 -1.60 -3.71
C THR A 157 -12.82 -0.85 -3.20
N GLY A 158 -13.69 -1.57 -2.47
CA GLY A 158 -14.92 -1.07 -1.87
C GLY A 158 -16.02 -0.75 -2.86
N THR A 159 -17.26 -0.68 -2.39
CA THR A 159 -18.40 -0.18 -3.17
C THR A 159 -19.47 0.37 -2.23
N ALA A 160 -20.18 1.43 -2.65
CA ALA A 160 -21.41 1.94 -2.06
C ALA A 160 -22.67 1.47 -2.83
N GLY A 161 -22.50 0.66 -3.87
CA GLY A 161 -23.56 0.18 -4.74
C GLY A 161 -23.53 0.83 -6.13
N VAL A 162 -24.42 0.35 -7.00
CA VAL A 162 -24.43 0.65 -8.44
C VAL A 162 -24.49 2.16 -8.71
N GLY A 163 -23.49 2.67 -9.43
CA GLY A 163 -23.44 4.05 -9.91
C GLY A 163 -23.10 5.10 -8.86
N THR A 164 -22.77 4.68 -7.63
CA THR A 164 -22.41 5.58 -6.52
C THR A 164 -20.91 5.63 -6.23
N ASP A 165 -20.16 4.74 -6.87
CA ASP A 165 -18.73 4.59 -6.66
C ASP A 165 -17.95 5.64 -7.43
N ARG A 166 -16.92 6.20 -6.79
CA ARG A 166 -15.92 6.98 -7.51
C ARG A 166 -15.08 6.08 -8.42
N GLN A 167 -14.47 6.65 -9.45
CA GLN A 167 -13.44 5.92 -10.19
C GLN A 167 -12.20 5.78 -9.29
N LEU A 168 -11.70 4.55 -9.12
CA LEU A 168 -10.49 4.29 -8.33
C LEU A 168 -9.28 4.27 -9.23
N ARG A 169 -8.33 5.18 -9.00
CA ARG A 169 -7.00 5.11 -9.57
C ARG A 169 -5.98 4.80 -8.48
N ILE A 170 -5.13 3.82 -8.74
CA ILE A 170 -3.99 3.47 -7.88
C ILE A 170 -2.72 3.50 -8.72
N ASP A 171 -1.82 4.42 -8.37
CA ASP A 171 -0.50 4.51 -8.95
C ASP A 171 0.49 3.85 -8.00
N GLY A 172 1.04 2.71 -8.39
CA GLY A 172 2.01 1.95 -7.63
C GLY A 172 1.74 0.45 -7.69
N THR A 173 1.61 -0.20 -6.53
CA THR A 173 1.51 -1.66 -6.46
C THR A 173 0.54 -2.10 -5.38
N VAL A 174 -0.34 -3.03 -5.72
CA VAL A 174 -1.29 -3.64 -4.78
C VAL A 174 -1.04 -5.14 -4.74
N VAL A 175 -0.89 -5.68 -3.54
CA VAL A 175 -0.67 -7.09 -3.28
C VAL A 175 -1.64 -7.58 -2.21
N GLY A 176 -2.54 -8.47 -2.59
CA GLY A 176 -3.36 -9.26 -1.65
C GLY A 176 -2.92 -10.72 -1.71
N MET A 177 -2.42 -11.25 -0.59
CA MET A 177 -1.85 -12.60 -0.53
C MET A 177 -2.88 -13.68 -0.21
N ASN A 178 -4.13 -13.32 0.12
CA ASN A 178 -5.19 -14.30 0.34
C ASN A 178 -5.45 -15.09 -0.95
N SER A 179 -5.17 -16.39 -0.91
CA SER A 179 -5.28 -17.28 -2.08
C SER A 179 -6.70 -17.44 -2.62
N ALA A 180 -7.73 -17.13 -1.82
CA ALA A 180 -9.11 -17.21 -2.27
C ALA A 180 -9.52 -16.01 -3.13
N ASN A 181 -9.11 -14.81 -2.74
CA ASN A 181 -9.66 -13.56 -3.28
C ASN A 181 -8.62 -12.56 -3.80
N GLY A 182 -7.39 -12.56 -3.27
CA GLY A 182 -6.31 -11.64 -3.66
C GLY A 182 -6.73 -10.17 -3.63
N VAL A 183 -6.97 -9.59 -4.81
CA VAL A 183 -7.49 -8.24 -5.01
C VAL A 183 -8.92 -8.33 -5.56
N VAL A 184 -9.89 -7.77 -4.84
CA VAL A 184 -11.31 -7.80 -5.22
C VAL A 184 -11.74 -6.43 -5.75
N LEU A 185 -12.14 -6.43 -7.02
CA LEU A 185 -12.66 -5.27 -7.73
C LEU A 185 -14.18 -5.21 -7.54
N GLN A 186 -14.65 -4.31 -6.68
CA GLN A 186 -16.05 -4.24 -6.25
C GLN A 186 -16.81 -3.04 -6.82
N ARG A 187 -16.08 -2.02 -7.30
CA ARG A 187 -16.72 -0.79 -7.79
C ARG A 187 -17.50 -1.02 -9.06
N SER A 188 -18.62 -0.34 -9.11
CA SER A 188 -19.50 -0.23 -10.27
C SER A 188 -19.19 1.05 -11.06
N ALA A 189 -19.37 1.01 -12.38
CA ALA A 189 -19.00 2.11 -13.25
C ALA A 189 -19.82 3.37 -12.94
N PRO A 190 -19.18 4.51 -12.64
CA PRO A 190 -19.89 5.80 -12.60
C PRO A 190 -20.37 6.23 -13.99
N SER A 191 -19.78 5.68 -15.06
CA SER A 191 -20.16 5.88 -16.46
C SER A 191 -19.88 4.60 -17.27
N PRO A 192 -20.73 4.21 -18.24
CA PRO A 192 -20.48 3.04 -19.10
C PRO A 192 -19.25 3.20 -20.01
N THR A 193 -18.72 4.41 -20.18
CA THR A 193 -17.59 4.68 -21.09
C THR A 193 -16.22 4.64 -20.40
N ASN A 194 -16.17 4.69 -19.07
CA ASN A 194 -14.93 4.88 -18.32
C ASN A 194 -14.69 3.70 -17.37
N SER A 195 -13.46 3.21 -17.29
CA SER A 195 -13.08 2.14 -16.37
C SER A 195 -13.32 2.54 -14.91
N THR A 196 -13.89 1.65 -14.11
CA THR A 196 -14.10 1.81 -12.65
C THR A 196 -12.81 1.82 -11.85
N HIS A 197 -11.83 1.07 -12.34
CA HIS A 197 -10.57 0.82 -11.67
C HIS A 197 -9.45 1.03 -12.67
N TYR A 198 -8.43 1.76 -12.23
CA TYR A 198 -7.20 1.96 -12.96
C TYR A 198 -6.02 1.68 -12.04
N PHE A 199 -5.10 0.84 -12.51
CA PHE A 199 -3.88 0.49 -11.79
C PHE A 199 -2.71 0.81 -12.70
N GLU A 200 -1.89 1.76 -12.29
CA GLU A 200 -0.68 2.14 -13.01
C GLU A 200 0.53 1.69 -12.21
N PHE A 201 1.43 0.92 -12.82
CA PHE A 201 2.68 0.57 -12.17
C PHE A 201 3.66 1.74 -12.28
N VAL A 202 4.08 2.27 -11.14
CA VAL A 202 5.06 3.35 -11.04
C VAL A 202 6.40 2.78 -10.57
N PRO A 203 7.38 2.56 -11.47
CA PRO A 203 8.65 1.89 -11.14
C PRO A 203 9.49 2.68 -10.12
N GLU A 204 9.33 3.99 -10.04
CA GLU A 204 10.02 4.86 -9.11
C GLU A 204 9.77 4.45 -7.66
N PHE A 205 8.60 3.92 -7.32
CA PHE A 205 8.34 3.42 -5.96
C PHE A 205 9.20 2.20 -5.63
N VAL A 206 9.54 1.36 -6.60
CA VAL A 206 10.42 0.19 -6.42
C VAL A 206 11.87 0.64 -6.31
N VAL A 207 12.30 1.60 -7.14
CA VAL A 207 13.66 2.16 -7.10
C VAL A 207 13.92 2.87 -5.78
N ASN A 208 12.97 3.69 -5.32
CA ASN A 208 13.07 4.47 -4.09
C ASN A 208 12.74 3.67 -2.83
N MET A 209 12.28 2.42 -2.96
CA MET A 209 11.86 1.57 -1.85
C MET A 209 12.92 1.54 -0.73
N PRO A 210 12.56 1.65 0.55
CA PRO A 210 13.52 1.63 1.65
C PRO A 210 14.34 0.33 1.72
N SER A 211 15.60 0.42 2.16
CA SER A 211 16.51 -0.75 2.20
C SER A 211 16.00 -1.92 3.04
N ALA A 212 15.26 -1.65 4.13
CA ALA A 212 14.81 -2.71 5.04
C ALA A 212 13.79 -3.67 4.41
N VAL A 213 13.04 -3.21 3.40
CA VAL A 213 12.06 -4.03 2.68
C VAL A 213 12.58 -4.56 1.35
N ARG A 214 13.64 -3.97 0.79
CA ARG A 214 14.29 -4.48 -0.42
C ARG A 214 14.98 -5.81 -0.15
N ARG A 215 14.90 -6.76 -1.08
CA ARG A 215 15.78 -7.94 -1.08
C ARG A 215 16.88 -7.69 -2.11
N LYS A 216 18.11 -7.49 -1.64
CA LYS A 216 19.28 -7.53 -2.52
C LYS A 216 19.62 -8.99 -2.78
N GLN A 217 19.38 -9.46 -4.00
CA GLN A 217 19.93 -10.73 -4.47
C GLN A 217 21.02 -10.38 -5.48
N VAL A 218 22.28 -10.63 -5.11
CA VAL A 218 23.42 -10.44 -6.00
C VAL A 218 23.63 -11.76 -6.73
N PHE A 219 23.44 -11.75 -8.04
CA PHE A 219 23.98 -12.80 -8.89
C PHE A 219 25.38 -12.36 -9.29
N GLN A 220 26.40 -13.06 -8.80
CA GLN A 220 27.75 -12.92 -9.33
C GLN A 220 27.89 -13.99 -10.41
N GLU A 221 27.83 -13.57 -11.67
CA GLU A 221 28.33 -14.41 -12.75
C GLU A 221 29.86 -14.44 -12.62
N LEU A 222 30.39 -15.59 -12.19
CA LEU A 222 31.82 -15.84 -12.33
C LEU A 222 32.10 -15.98 -13.83
N ALA A 223 32.75 -14.97 -14.42
CA ALA A 223 33.50 -15.20 -15.63
C ALA A 223 34.55 -16.27 -15.30
N ASN A 224 34.50 -17.39 -16.03
CA ASN A 224 35.48 -18.47 -15.92
C ASN A 224 36.89 -17.86 -16.11
N PRO A 225 37.87 -18.15 -15.23
CA PRO A 225 39.22 -17.57 -15.33
C PRO A 225 39.93 -17.95 -16.62
#